data_AF-A0AA46YTB6-F1
#
_entry.id   AF-A0AA46YTB6-F1
#
_cell.length_a   1.000
_cell.length_b   1.000
_cell.length_c   1.000
_cell.angle_alpha   90.00
_cell.angle_beta   90.00
_cell.angle_gamma   90.00
#
_symmetry.space_group_name_H-M   'P 1'
#
loop_
_entity.id
_entity.type
_entity.pdbx_description
1 polymer ?
#
loop_
_entity_poly.entity_id
_entity_poly.type
_entity_poly.pdbx_seq_one_letter_code
_entity_poly.pdbx_strand_id
1 'polypeptide(L)'
;MTFNEEAWRLEHQKREIRLFLSEMKRIEREQGRILEKEGWLYKETAERTVIFTFGEVTLVRRCYIKKGVRRYPVDEYLELEPYSRISKYLLYKLATTVVDLPCRKAALHFKELLYLNITKDMVAKARKHATRLYAEKEEYRFFKEEEMIDKIKIKVLHIEGDGVLISTPDAENEVSKTDFAHFIIHEGVEMEYGKRGKTINKHEIWSDNNKDARDQVLDYLHNYYDISRDTLIITNSDMGHGYTPYVFEEIVKAFHCRHEHFWDRYHLNRMISDMMKNFPSVLEEKLFSAIEKYSKKSARTVLDTAESYIEEDDLDFEEKFKKFKNKLLNNFSYTKLPEQRGLKSGGIGVLESNHTKLCYRMKKQGELKKNNRLVSNLRKEQKEYREKLTQEHQTLLNQEIQALRNQKTEDLEDLAFKFTQKIQNQGKEWTNQYLQTAEKSVKENFSAKKKDLEALNQDIFSAQRRIRVLDERLDRMETNQKTAKQKEFLQEGMLVLGTIIASIGTGLFIWAFVSALYSFGFHSIWEWQAATPEKNAPGIQQALAILLKSLLSIVFFLLGTAVMFTPLGIYHAFLKSIEYKYRGIKGWLNRVFLRK
;
A
#
# COMPACT_ATOMS: atom_id res chain seq x y z
N MET A 1 6.25 -17.09 -34.39
CA MET A 1 5.56 -17.45 -33.13
C MET A 1 6.14 -16.57 -32.04
N THR A 2 5.30 -15.86 -31.28
CA THR A 2 5.73 -15.05 -30.12
C THR A 2 5.53 -15.85 -28.84
N PHE A 3 6.45 -15.69 -27.87
CA PHE A 3 6.33 -16.32 -26.56
C PHE A 3 5.07 -15.83 -25.83
N ASN A 4 4.32 -16.77 -25.25
CA ASN A 4 3.15 -16.48 -24.41
C ASN A 4 3.44 -16.94 -22.97
N GLU A 5 3.67 -15.99 -22.07
CA GLU A 5 4.01 -16.25 -20.67
C GLU A 5 2.88 -16.96 -19.92
N GLU A 6 1.63 -16.58 -20.17
CA GLU A 6 0.45 -17.18 -19.52
C GLU A 6 0.30 -18.66 -19.89
N ALA A 7 0.44 -18.98 -21.18
CA ALA A 7 0.41 -20.36 -21.66
C ALA A 7 1.54 -21.20 -21.03
N TRP A 8 2.75 -20.65 -20.92
CA TRP A 8 3.89 -21.31 -20.29
C TRP A 8 3.65 -21.56 -18.79
N ARG A 9 3.12 -20.58 -18.05
CA ARG A 9 2.77 -20.73 -16.62
C ARG A 9 1.72 -21.81 -16.39
N LEU A 10 0.65 -21.83 -17.20
CA LEU A 10 -0.40 -22.85 -17.11
C LEU A 10 0.14 -24.26 -17.40
N GLU A 11 1.08 -24.39 -18.34
CA GLU A 11 1.73 -25.67 -18.62
C GLU A 11 2.61 -26.12 -17.45
N HIS A 12 3.39 -25.20 -16.86
CA HIS A 12 4.21 -25.48 -15.68
C HIS A 12 3.35 -25.93 -14.50
N GLN A 13 2.24 -25.24 -14.25
CA GLN A 13 1.26 -25.61 -13.23
C GLN A 13 0.73 -27.04 -13.42
N LYS A 14 0.37 -27.41 -14.66
CA LYS A 14 -0.05 -28.78 -14.99
C LYS A 14 1.05 -29.82 -14.75
N ARG A 15 2.32 -29.47 -14.97
CA ARG A 15 3.46 -30.36 -14.69
C ARG A 15 3.64 -30.55 -13.18
N GLU A 16 3.58 -29.48 -12.40
CA GLU A 16 3.63 -29.53 -10.93
C GLU A 16 2.52 -30.40 -10.34
N ILE A 17 1.28 -30.23 -10.81
CA ILE A 17 0.14 -31.06 -10.36
C ILE A 17 0.38 -32.54 -10.68
N ARG A 18 0.94 -32.86 -11.85
CA ARG A 18 1.25 -34.25 -12.22
C ARG A 18 2.33 -34.86 -11.32
N LEU A 19 3.39 -34.11 -11.03
CA LEU A 19 4.43 -34.55 -10.11
C LEU A 19 3.87 -34.77 -8.70
N PHE A 20 3.08 -33.82 -8.20
CA PHE A 20 2.41 -33.93 -6.91
C PHE A 20 1.50 -35.16 -6.84
N LEU A 21 0.66 -35.40 -7.86
CA LEU A 21 -0.19 -36.60 -7.91
C LEU A 21 0.60 -37.91 -7.96
N SER A 22 1.76 -37.92 -8.64
CA SER A 22 2.64 -39.10 -8.67
C SER A 22 3.21 -39.41 -7.28
N GLU A 23 3.59 -38.37 -6.54
CA GLU A 23 4.08 -38.48 -5.17
C GLU A 23 2.96 -38.95 -4.23
N MET A 24 1.75 -38.41 -4.35
CA MET A 24 0.61 -38.85 -3.53
C MET A 24 0.28 -40.33 -3.77
N LYS A 25 0.41 -40.83 -5.01
CA LYS A 25 0.24 -42.27 -5.30
C LYS A 25 1.32 -43.13 -4.65
N ARG A 26 2.56 -42.64 -4.56
CA ARG A 26 3.64 -43.34 -3.86
C ARG A 26 3.34 -43.44 -2.37
N ILE A 27 3.00 -42.31 -1.75
CA ILE A 27 2.67 -42.21 -0.33
C ILE A 27 1.45 -43.08 0.00
N GLU A 28 0.41 -43.05 -0.83
CA GLU A 28 -0.77 -43.91 -0.66
C GLU A 28 -0.40 -45.39 -0.58
N ARG A 29 0.48 -45.86 -1.47
CA ARG A 29 0.96 -47.27 -1.45
C ARG A 29 1.81 -47.58 -0.22
N GLU A 30 2.69 -46.67 0.17
CA GLU A 30 3.57 -46.86 1.33
C GLU A 30 2.76 -46.92 2.62
N GLN A 31 1.89 -45.94 2.86
CA GLN A 31 1.05 -45.87 4.04
C GLN A 31 -0.05 -46.95 4.03
N GLY A 32 -0.61 -47.26 2.87
CA GLY A 32 -1.58 -48.35 2.70
C GLY A 32 -1.00 -49.69 3.14
N ARG A 33 0.25 -50.01 2.77
CA ARG A 33 0.95 -51.23 3.23
C ARG A 33 1.16 -51.26 4.73
N ILE A 34 1.44 -50.11 5.35
CA ILE A 34 1.59 -50.00 6.82
C ILE A 34 0.24 -50.30 7.48
N LEU A 35 -0.83 -49.67 7.02
CA LEU A 35 -2.18 -49.89 7.54
C LEU A 35 -2.65 -51.34 7.36
N GLU A 36 -2.36 -51.96 6.22
CA GLU A 36 -2.68 -53.37 5.96
C GLU A 36 -1.96 -54.29 6.97
N LYS A 37 -0.67 -54.04 7.25
CA LYS A 37 0.08 -54.76 8.29
C LYS A 37 -0.49 -54.54 9.70
N GLU A 38 -1.03 -53.36 9.96
CA GLU A 38 -1.72 -53.04 11.21
C GLU A 38 -3.15 -53.63 11.27
N GLY A 39 -3.60 -54.37 10.25
CA GLY A 39 -4.90 -55.03 10.21
C GLY A 39 -6.06 -54.12 9.82
N TRP A 40 -5.80 -53.02 9.11
CA TRP A 40 -6.84 -52.24 8.45
C TRP A 40 -7.20 -52.86 7.09
N LEU A 41 -8.48 -52.87 6.76
CA LEU A 41 -8.97 -53.46 5.52
C LEU A 41 -9.29 -52.37 4.50
N TYR A 42 -8.85 -52.55 3.26
CA TYR A 42 -9.28 -51.69 2.16
C TYR A 42 -10.80 -51.81 1.96
N LYS A 43 -11.46 -50.65 1.84
CA LYS A 43 -12.91 -50.57 1.64
C LYS A 43 -13.26 -50.08 0.24
N GLU A 44 -12.80 -48.88 -0.11
CA GLU A 44 -13.18 -48.17 -1.33
C GLU A 44 -12.11 -47.16 -1.72
N THR A 45 -12.13 -46.75 -2.99
CA THR A 45 -11.34 -45.61 -3.47
C THR A 45 -12.28 -44.44 -3.68
N ALA A 46 -11.93 -43.28 -3.14
CA ALA A 46 -12.70 -42.06 -3.23
C ALA A 46 -11.87 -40.96 -3.90
N GLU A 47 -12.56 -40.01 -4.50
CA GLU A 47 -11.94 -38.79 -5.03
C GLU A 47 -12.22 -37.60 -4.13
N ARG A 48 -11.25 -36.69 -4.00
CA ARG A 48 -11.40 -35.41 -3.30
C ARG A 48 -10.65 -34.33 -4.03
N THR A 49 -11.38 -33.30 -4.43
CA THR A 49 -10.78 -32.10 -5.01
C THR A 49 -10.43 -31.09 -3.92
N VAL A 50 -9.15 -30.73 -3.87
CA VAL A 50 -8.58 -29.77 -2.92
C VAL A 50 -7.85 -28.69 -3.70
N ILE A 51 -8.04 -27.44 -3.29
CA ILE A 51 -7.35 -26.30 -3.86
C ILE A 51 -6.07 -26.06 -3.06
N PHE A 52 -4.94 -26.07 -3.76
CA PHE A 52 -3.62 -25.70 -3.27
C PHE A 52 -3.17 -24.38 -3.90
N THR A 53 -2.09 -23.80 -3.39
CA THR A 53 -1.51 -22.57 -3.97
C THR A 53 -1.00 -22.75 -5.40
N PHE A 54 -0.71 -24.00 -5.78
CA PHE A 54 -0.24 -24.38 -7.11
C PHE A 54 -1.36 -24.93 -8.01
N GLY A 55 -2.61 -25.00 -7.56
CA GLY A 55 -3.72 -25.43 -8.42
C GLY A 55 -4.83 -26.19 -7.70
N GLU A 56 -5.91 -26.42 -8.43
CA GLU A 56 -6.98 -27.34 -8.01
C GLU A 56 -6.59 -28.77 -8.38
N VAL A 57 -6.53 -29.65 -7.37
CA VAL A 57 -6.05 -31.02 -7.51
C VAL A 57 -7.12 -32.00 -7.07
N THR A 58 -7.49 -32.93 -7.95
CA THR A 58 -8.33 -34.08 -7.59
C THR A 58 -7.45 -35.23 -7.15
N LEU A 59 -7.44 -35.47 -5.84
CA LEU A 59 -6.75 -36.59 -5.21
C LEU A 59 -7.60 -37.85 -5.33
N VAL A 60 -6.96 -38.95 -5.77
CA VAL A 60 -7.52 -40.30 -5.69
C VAL A 60 -6.93 -40.96 -4.44
N ARG A 61 -7.78 -41.37 -3.51
CA ARG A 61 -7.38 -41.82 -2.17
C ARG A 61 -8.12 -43.08 -1.76
N ARG A 62 -7.40 -44.03 -1.17
CA ARG A 62 -7.98 -45.26 -0.63
C ARG A 62 -8.50 -45.04 0.77
N CYS A 63 -9.65 -45.65 1.05
CA CYS A 63 -10.28 -45.71 2.36
C CYS A 63 -9.95 -47.05 3.01
N TYR A 64 -9.39 -46.99 4.21
CA TYR A 64 -9.11 -48.15 5.05
C TYR A 64 -10.04 -48.16 6.26
N ILE A 65 -10.61 -49.31 6.61
CA ILE A 65 -11.55 -49.46 7.72
C ILE A 65 -11.06 -50.48 8.75
N LYS A 66 -11.19 -50.13 10.03
CA LYS A 66 -10.91 -51.04 11.15
C LYS A 66 -11.84 -50.68 12.31
N LYS A 67 -12.57 -51.67 12.84
CA LYS A 67 -13.52 -51.48 13.96
C LYS A 67 -14.50 -50.29 13.75
N GLY A 68 -15.00 -50.12 12.52
CA GLY A 68 -15.92 -49.03 12.16
C GLY A 68 -15.28 -47.66 11.88
N VAL A 69 -14.00 -47.47 12.19
CA VAL A 69 -13.26 -46.22 11.93
C VAL A 69 -12.71 -46.24 10.51
N ARG A 70 -12.83 -45.11 9.79
CA ARG A 70 -12.27 -44.93 8.44
C ARG A 70 -11.03 -44.06 8.48
N ARG A 71 -10.01 -44.43 7.70
CA ARG A 71 -8.76 -43.68 7.52
C ARG A 71 -8.47 -43.45 6.04
N TYR A 72 -7.94 -42.28 5.74
CA TYR A 72 -7.54 -41.86 4.41
C TYR A 72 -6.07 -41.43 4.46
N PRO A 73 -5.12 -42.31 4.08
CA PRO A 73 -3.70 -42.05 4.33
C PRO A 73 -3.17 -40.77 3.67
N VAL A 74 -3.66 -40.48 2.46
CA VAL A 74 -3.29 -39.26 1.72
C VAL A 74 -3.81 -38.01 2.43
N ASP A 75 -5.01 -38.05 3.00
CA ASP A 75 -5.56 -36.91 3.75
C ASP A 75 -4.77 -36.67 5.04
N GLU A 76 -4.43 -37.75 5.75
CA GLU A 76 -3.68 -37.68 7.00
C GLU A 76 -2.27 -37.14 6.77
N TYR A 77 -1.59 -37.61 5.72
CA TYR A 77 -0.26 -37.11 5.34
C TYR A 77 -0.28 -35.62 4.98
N LEU A 78 -1.32 -35.17 4.28
CA LEU A 78 -1.50 -33.76 3.90
C LEU A 78 -2.16 -32.92 5.00
N GLU A 79 -2.48 -33.52 6.14
CA GLU A 79 -3.23 -32.95 7.24
C GLU A 79 -4.52 -32.23 6.81
N LEU A 80 -5.29 -32.83 5.88
CA LEU A 80 -6.50 -32.24 5.35
C LEU A 80 -7.67 -32.43 6.32
N GLU A 81 -8.20 -31.32 6.84
CA GLU A 81 -9.40 -31.36 7.69
C GLU A 81 -10.59 -32.00 6.96
N PRO A 82 -11.45 -32.77 7.64
CA PRO A 82 -12.65 -33.33 7.04
C PRO A 82 -13.49 -32.28 6.32
N TYR A 83 -13.98 -32.61 5.12
CA TYR A 83 -14.83 -31.76 4.27
C TYR A 83 -14.22 -30.43 3.79
N SER A 84 -12.98 -30.09 4.17
CA SER A 84 -12.31 -28.89 3.66
C SER A 84 -11.93 -29.04 2.18
N ARG A 85 -12.16 -27.99 1.38
CA ARG A 85 -11.73 -27.92 -0.03
C ARG A 85 -10.44 -27.13 -0.22
N ILE A 86 -9.85 -26.64 0.87
CA ILE A 86 -8.71 -25.71 0.84
C ILE A 86 -7.59 -26.33 1.68
N SER A 87 -6.36 -26.35 1.14
CA SER A 87 -5.20 -26.80 1.91
C SER A 87 -4.85 -25.82 3.03
N LYS A 88 -4.20 -26.29 4.11
CA LYS A 88 -3.79 -25.42 5.24
C LYS A 88 -2.92 -24.24 4.78
N TYR A 89 -2.00 -24.48 3.85
CA TYR A 89 -1.14 -23.41 3.34
C TYR A 89 -1.90 -22.39 2.50
N LEU A 90 -2.87 -22.83 1.68
CA LEU A 90 -3.74 -21.90 0.94
C LEU A 90 -4.64 -21.13 1.91
N LEU A 91 -5.18 -21.77 2.95
CA LEU A 91 -5.93 -21.11 4.02
C LEU A 91 -5.10 -20.01 4.67
N TYR A 92 -3.83 -20.28 5.01
CA TYR A 92 -2.91 -19.28 5.53
C TYR A 92 -2.69 -18.11 4.56
N LYS A 93 -2.46 -18.39 3.27
CA LYS A 93 -2.30 -17.34 2.25
C LYS A 93 -3.57 -16.52 2.04
N LEU A 94 -4.74 -17.15 2.07
CA LEU A 94 -6.02 -16.47 2.00
C LEU A 94 -6.22 -15.56 3.23
N ALA A 95 -6.01 -16.10 4.43
CA ALA A 95 -6.17 -15.40 5.70
C ALA A 95 -5.23 -14.18 5.82
N THR A 96 -3.96 -14.32 5.39
CA THR A 96 -2.99 -13.21 5.39
C THR A 96 -3.35 -12.15 4.34
N THR A 97 -3.81 -12.56 3.16
CA THR A 97 -4.17 -11.63 2.07
C THR A 97 -5.40 -10.78 2.40
N VAL A 98 -6.40 -11.34 3.11
CA VAL A 98 -7.63 -10.61 3.46
C VAL A 98 -7.45 -9.56 4.56
N VAL A 99 -6.32 -9.56 5.25
CA VAL A 99 -5.95 -8.50 6.19
C VAL A 99 -5.78 -7.18 5.44
N ASP A 100 -5.23 -7.22 4.22
CA ASP A 100 -4.93 -6.04 3.43
C ASP A 100 -5.97 -5.76 2.34
N LEU A 101 -6.76 -6.76 1.94
CA LEU A 101 -7.66 -6.67 0.79
C LEU A 101 -9.09 -7.14 1.11
N PRO A 102 -10.13 -6.48 0.55
CA PRO A 102 -11.48 -7.01 0.58
C PRO A 102 -11.57 -8.40 -0.08
N CYS A 103 -12.43 -9.28 0.44
CA CYS A 103 -12.54 -10.67 0.00
C CYS A 103 -12.74 -10.84 -1.52
N ARG A 104 -13.45 -9.91 -2.18
CA ARG A 104 -13.63 -9.93 -3.65
C ARG A 104 -12.31 -9.70 -4.40
N LYS A 105 -11.47 -8.78 -3.93
CA LYS A 105 -10.18 -8.49 -4.55
C LYS A 105 -9.16 -9.56 -4.25
N ALA A 106 -9.16 -10.08 -3.02
CA ALA A 106 -8.37 -11.27 -2.70
C ALA A 106 -8.73 -12.40 -3.68
N ALA A 107 -10.01 -12.75 -3.82
CA ALA A 107 -10.46 -13.75 -4.80
C ALA A 107 -9.97 -13.45 -6.24
N LEU A 108 -10.05 -12.18 -6.68
CA LEU A 108 -9.53 -11.78 -7.98
C LEU A 108 -8.02 -11.98 -8.12
N HIS A 109 -7.22 -11.59 -7.12
CA HIS A 109 -5.77 -11.77 -7.13
C HIS A 109 -5.39 -13.25 -7.17
N PHE A 110 -6.06 -14.10 -6.39
CA PHE A 110 -5.84 -15.55 -6.44
C PHE A 110 -6.21 -16.14 -7.81
N LYS A 111 -7.22 -15.57 -8.48
CA LYS A 111 -7.58 -15.95 -9.85
C LYS A 111 -6.57 -15.46 -10.88
N GLU A 112 -6.11 -14.22 -10.81
CA GLU A 112 -5.22 -13.63 -11.81
C GLU A 112 -3.76 -14.06 -11.66
N LEU A 113 -3.28 -14.22 -10.43
CA LEU A 113 -1.87 -14.51 -10.15
C LEU A 113 -1.59 -16.01 -10.01
N LEU A 114 -2.53 -16.77 -9.45
CA LEU A 114 -2.36 -18.20 -9.19
C LEU A 114 -3.31 -19.08 -10.03
N TYR A 115 -4.13 -18.48 -10.89
CA TYR A 115 -5.11 -19.19 -11.73
C TYR A 115 -6.08 -20.07 -10.93
N LEU A 116 -6.36 -19.69 -9.67
CA LEU A 116 -7.24 -20.43 -8.79
C LEU A 116 -8.68 -19.89 -8.88
N ASN A 117 -9.64 -20.78 -9.10
CA ASN A 117 -11.06 -20.43 -9.11
C ASN A 117 -11.62 -20.31 -7.67
N ILE A 118 -11.19 -19.28 -6.95
CA ILE A 118 -11.64 -19.00 -5.59
C ILE A 118 -12.74 -17.94 -5.61
N THR A 119 -13.89 -18.22 -4.98
CA THR A 119 -14.97 -17.24 -4.87
C THR A 119 -14.77 -16.34 -3.65
N LYS A 120 -15.36 -15.14 -3.68
CA LYS A 120 -15.39 -14.21 -2.52
C LYS A 120 -15.87 -14.92 -1.24
N ASP A 121 -16.86 -15.79 -1.33
CA ASP A 121 -17.44 -16.45 -0.16
C ASP A 121 -16.52 -17.54 0.40
N MET A 122 -15.74 -18.22 -0.45
CA MET A 122 -14.66 -19.11 0.00
C MET A 122 -13.60 -18.32 0.76
N VAL A 123 -13.21 -17.14 0.26
CA VAL A 123 -12.28 -16.24 0.95
C VAL A 123 -12.85 -15.80 2.30
N ALA A 124 -14.13 -15.46 2.37
CA ALA A 124 -14.79 -15.05 3.60
C ALA A 124 -14.90 -16.21 4.62
N LYS A 125 -15.19 -17.43 4.16
CA LYS A 125 -15.19 -18.64 5.00
C LYS A 125 -13.79 -18.97 5.51
N ALA A 126 -12.77 -18.88 4.66
CA ALA A 126 -11.37 -19.05 5.05
C ALA A 126 -10.96 -18.05 6.14
N ARG A 127 -11.37 -16.78 6.01
CA ARG A 127 -11.17 -15.77 7.06
C ARG A 127 -11.84 -16.16 8.37
N LYS A 128 -13.13 -16.50 8.35
CA LYS A 128 -13.88 -16.89 9.57
C LYS A 128 -13.25 -18.11 10.25
N HIS A 129 -12.85 -19.10 9.46
CA HIS A 129 -12.21 -20.30 9.96
C HIS A 129 -10.83 -19.99 10.57
N ALA A 130 -10.02 -19.14 9.93
CA ALA A 130 -8.77 -18.67 10.53
C ALA A 130 -9.02 -17.90 11.84
N THR A 131 -10.00 -17.00 11.89
CA THR A 131 -10.39 -16.29 13.12
C THR A 131 -10.78 -17.27 14.23
N ARG A 132 -11.57 -18.30 13.91
CA ARG A 132 -11.95 -19.33 14.87
C ARG A 132 -10.72 -20.10 15.39
N LEU A 133 -9.81 -20.51 14.52
CA LEU A 133 -8.56 -21.18 14.92
C LEU A 133 -7.68 -20.28 15.80
N TYR A 134 -7.68 -18.97 15.56
CA TYR A 134 -6.99 -18.01 16.43
C TYR A 134 -7.66 -17.90 17.79
N ALA A 135 -8.99 -17.79 17.85
CA ALA A 135 -9.75 -17.76 19.10
C ALA A 135 -9.59 -19.06 19.90
N GLU A 136 -9.70 -20.23 19.24
CA GLU A 136 -9.45 -21.55 19.84
C GLU A 136 -8.02 -21.65 20.39
N LYS A 137 -7.02 -21.06 19.71
CA LYS A 137 -5.64 -21.00 20.21
C LYS A 137 -5.51 -20.09 21.44
N GLU A 138 -6.23 -18.97 21.47
CA GLU A 138 -6.26 -18.09 22.64
C GLU A 138 -6.96 -18.77 23.81
N GLU A 139 -8.16 -19.33 23.63
CA GLU A 139 -8.88 -20.14 24.62
C GLU A 139 -8.04 -21.33 25.10
N TYR A 140 -7.37 -22.06 24.19
CA TYR A 140 -6.51 -23.18 24.55
C TYR A 140 -5.27 -22.75 25.35
N ARG A 141 -4.76 -21.52 25.16
CA ARG A 141 -3.73 -20.96 26.05
C ARG A 141 -4.23 -20.77 27.47
N PHE A 142 -5.51 -20.45 27.67
CA PHE A 142 -6.13 -20.37 28.99
C PHE A 142 -6.35 -21.77 29.60
N PHE A 143 -6.75 -22.78 28.82
CA PHE A 143 -6.99 -24.13 29.34
C PHE A 143 -5.73 -24.96 29.62
N LYS A 144 -4.57 -24.61 29.04
CA LYS A 144 -3.27 -25.26 29.31
C LYS A 144 -2.61 -24.79 30.62
N GLU A 145 -3.42 -24.50 31.63
CA GLU A 145 -3.07 -23.98 32.96
C GLU A 145 -2.22 -24.90 33.86
N GLU A 146 -1.52 -25.90 33.31
CA GLU A 146 -0.54 -26.73 34.06
C GLU A 146 0.92 -26.48 33.65
N GLU A 147 1.20 -25.87 32.49
CA GLU A 147 2.55 -25.36 32.20
C GLU A 147 2.60 -23.89 32.61
N MET A 148 3.21 -23.61 33.77
CA MET A 148 3.52 -22.24 34.20
C MET A 148 4.24 -21.51 33.07
N ILE A 149 3.55 -20.60 32.39
CA ILE A 149 4.21 -19.64 31.49
C ILE A 149 5.01 -18.72 32.41
N ASP A 150 6.34 -18.72 32.27
CA ASP A 150 7.20 -17.78 32.97
C ASP A 150 6.80 -16.35 32.58
N LYS A 151 6.11 -15.67 33.49
CA LYS A 151 5.69 -14.28 33.28
C LYS A 151 6.89 -13.37 33.09
N ILE A 152 6.74 -12.38 32.22
CA ILE A 152 7.83 -11.47 31.89
C ILE A 152 8.00 -10.45 33.02
N LYS A 153 9.18 -10.45 33.66
CA LYS A 153 9.57 -9.40 34.61
C LYS A 153 9.93 -8.13 33.86
N ILE A 154 9.20 -7.05 34.15
CA ILE A 154 9.35 -5.78 33.44
C ILE A 154 9.54 -4.60 34.41
N LYS A 155 10.45 -3.69 34.05
CA LYS A 155 10.73 -2.47 34.83
C LYS A 155 9.82 -1.31 34.45
N VAL A 156 9.53 -1.16 33.16
CA VAL A 156 8.69 -0.08 32.63
C VAL A 156 7.72 -0.67 31.61
N LEU A 157 6.44 -0.37 31.77
CA LEU A 157 5.40 -0.80 30.84
C LEU A 157 4.56 0.41 30.43
N HIS A 158 4.28 0.54 29.15
CA HIS A 158 3.50 1.62 28.59
C HIS A 158 2.11 1.11 28.21
N ILE A 159 1.08 1.86 28.59
CA ILE A 159 -0.32 1.58 28.23
C ILE A 159 -0.94 2.86 27.68
N GLU A 160 -1.32 2.84 26.41
CA GLU A 160 -2.02 3.96 25.76
C GLU A 160 -3.45 3.52 25.43
N GLY A 161 -4.43 4.41 25.59
CA GLY A 161 -5.82 4.11 25.24
C GLY A 161 -6.56 5.32 24.71
N ASP A 162 -7.38 5.10 23.68
CA ASP A 162 -8.17 6.11 22.96
C ASP A 162 -9.31 5.44 22.19
N GLY A 163 -10.31 6.25 21.83
CA GLY A 163 -11.47 5.84 21.04
C GLY A 163 -11.27 6.17 19.57
N VAL A 164 -11.70 5.27 18.68
CA VAL A 164 -11.74 5.55 17.25
C VAL A 164 -13.11 5.27 16.67
N LEU A 165 -13.68 6.31 16.08
CA LEU A 165 -14.98 6.25 15.45
C LEU A 165 -14.85 5.58 14.07
N ILE A 166 -15.47 4.41 13.93
CA ILE A 166 -15.43 3.60 12.72
C ILE A 166 -16.82 3.54 12.09
N SER A 167 -16.88 3.79 10.78
CA SER A 167 -18.09 3.58 10.00
C SER A 167 -18.35 2.09 9.77
N THR A 168 -19.40 1.58 10.37
CA THR A 168 -19.92 0.21 10.20
C THR A 168 -21.16 0.24 9.31
N PRO A 169 -21.32 -0.71 8.37
CA PRO A 169 -22.58 -0.84 7.64
C PRO A 169 -23.64 -1.44 8.55
N ASP A 170 -24.76 -0.74 8.76
CA ASP A 170 -25.92 -1.28 9.47
C ASP A 170 -26.78 -2.15 8.54
N ALA A 171 -27.65 -2.97 9.14
CA ALA A 171 -28.49 -3.95 8.45
C ALA A 171 -29.39 -3.33 7.36
N GLU A 172 -29.70 -2.03 7.45
CA GLU A 172 -30.64 -1.31 6.58
C GLU A 172 -29.97 -0.32 5.59
N ASN A 173 -28.64 -0.39 5.40
CA ASN A 173 -27.83 0.54 4.58
C ASN A 173 -27.64 1.95 5.16
N GLU A 174 -27.99 2.20 6.41
CA GLU A 174 -27.46 3.37 7.12
C GLU A 174 -26.01 3.11 7.54
N VAL A 175 -25.16 4.12 7.41
CA VAL A 175 -23.78 4.06 7.90
C VAL A 175 -23.83 4.41 9.38
N SER A 176 -23.92 3.39 10.23
CA SER A 176 -23.73 3.57 11.66
C SER A 176 -22.27 3.90 11.96
N LYS A 177 -22.04 4.69 13.00
CA LYS A 177 -20.71 5.01 13.51
C LYS A 177 -20.57 4.31 14.85
N THR A 178 -19.72 3.29 14.91
CA THR A 178 -19.38 2.60 16.16
C THR A 178 -18.09 3.18 16.70
N ASP A 179 -18.09 3.54 17.97
CA ASP A 179 -16.89 3.96 18.69
C ASP A 179 -16.15 2.71 19.21
N PHE A 180 -14.98 2.44 18.64
CA PHE A 180 -14.15 1.32 19.06
C PHE A 180 -13.11 1.78 20.07
N ALA A 181 -13.06 1.08 21.20
CA ALA A 181 -11.99 1.22 22.16
C ALA A 181 -10.73 0.52 21.69
N HIS A 182 -9.60 1.23 21.78
CA HIS A 182 -8.30 0.72 21.40
C HIS A 182 -7.28 0.99 22.50
N PHE A 183 -6.65 -0.08 22.97
CA PHE A 183 -5.55 -0.02 23.92
C PHE A 183 -4.29 -0.63 23.31
N ILE A 184 -3.15 0.02 23.57
CA ILE A 184 -1.83 -0.49 23.20
C ILE A 184 -1.01 -0.68 24.46
N ILE A 185 -0.44 -1.87 24.61
CA ILE A 185 0.53 -2.20 25.66
C ILE A 185 1.88 -2.46 25.01
N HIS A 186 2.95 -1.85 25.50
CA HIS A 186 4.31 -2.11 25.01
C HIS A 186 5.39 -1.89 26.08
N GLU A 187 6.53 -2.54 25.92
CA GLU A 187 7.65 -2.52 26.89
C GLU A 187 8.59 -1.31 26.70
N GLY A 188 8.33 -0.50 25.67
CA GLY A 188 9.14 0.66 25.31
C GLY A 188 9.29 0.81 23.80
N VAL A 189 10.24 1.64 23.38
CA VAL A 189 10.55 1.90 21.98
C VAL A 189 12.06 1.74 21.75
N GLU A 190 12.42 0.97 20.74
CA GLU A 190 13.79 0.81 20.25
C GLU A 190 13.98 1.55 18.93
N MET A 191 15.16 2.10 18.68
CA MET A 191 15.46 2.80 17.42
C MET A 191 15.90 1.77 16.37
N GLU A 192 15.12 1.62 15.30
CA GLU A 192 15.39 0.64 14.23
C GLU A 192 16.34 1.23 13.17
N TYR A 193 16.06 2.45 12.69
CA TYR A 193 16.93 3.19 11.76
C TYR A 193 16.69 4.70 11.85
N GLY A 194 17.77 5.49 11.95
CA GLY A 194 17.70 6.95 12.03
C GLY A 194 16.82 7.43 13.20
N LYS A 195 15.73 8.15 12.90
CA LYS A 195 14.76 8.64 13.90
C LYS A 195 13.52 7.73 14.06
N ARG A 196 13.48 6.57 13.40
CA ARG A 196 12.31 5.68 13.41
C ARG A 196 12.37 4.73 14.61
N GLY A 197 11.48 4.96 15.57
CA GLY A 197 11.26 4.05 16.70
C GLY A 197 10.33 2.90 16.33
N LYS A 198 10.59 1.74 16.92
CA LYS A 198 9.77 0.53 16.87
C LYS A 198 9.38 0.14 18.30
N THR A 199 8.09 -0.12 18.54
CA THR A 199 7.63 -0.59 19.84
C THR A 199 8.09 -2.02 20.12
N ILE A 200 8.56 -2.26 21.33
CA ILE A 200 9.02 -3.57 21.81
C ILE A 200 7.82 -4.34 22.37
N ASN A 201 7.63 -5.59 21.92
CA ASN A 201 6.58 -6.51 22.38
C ASN A 201 5.19 -5.87 22.47
N LYS A 202 4.83 -5.12 21.42
CA LYS A 202 3.54 -4.42 21.35
C LYS A 202 2.38 -5.41 21.28
N HIS A 203 1.40 -5.21 22.15
CA HIS A 203 0.09 -5.85 22.12
C HIS A 203 -1.00 -4.80 21.88
N GLU A 204 -1.99 -5.13 21.04
CA GLU A 204 -3.11 -4.24 20.70
C GLU A 204 -4.42 -4.93 21.09
N ILE A 205 -5.28 -4.22 21.81
CA ILE A 205 -6.60 -4.68 22.23
C ILE A 205 -7.64 -3.77 21.59
N TRP A 206 -8.62 -4.38 20.92
CA TRP A 206 -9.68 -3.70 20.19
C TRP A 206 -11.03 -4.26 20.65
N SER A 207 -11.96 -3.38 21.00
CA SER A 207 -13.33 -3.75 21.36
C SER A 207 -14.32 -2.68 20.91
N ASP A 208 -15.55 -3.06 20.57
CA ASP A 208 -16.66 -2.13 20.39
C ASP A 208 -17.24 -1.64 21.73
N ASN A 209 -16.78 -2.20 22.85
CA ASN A 209 -17.12 -1.79 24.20
C ASN A 209 -15.86 -1.47 25.01
N ASN A 210 -15.79 -0.24 25.52
CA ASN A 210 -14.67 0.24 26.33
C ASN A 210 -14.49 -0.56 27.64
N LYS A 211 -15.56 -1.04 28.27
CA LYS A 211 -15.44 -1.87 29.48
C LYS A 211 -14.77 -3.21 29.16
N ASP A 212 -15.24 -3.90 28.13
CA ASP A 212 -14.71 -5.21 27.72
C ASP A 212 -13.24 -5.09 27.27
N ALA A 213 -12.86 -3.97 26.64
CA ALA A 213 -11.46 -3.69 26.34
C ALA A 213 -10.59 -3.55 27.60
N ARG A 214 -11.10 -2.86 28.64
CA ARG A 214 -10.38 -2.69 29.91
C ARG A 214 -10.21 -4.01 30.65
N ASP A 215 -11.25 -4.85 30.64
CA ASP A 215 -11.19 -6.19 31.22
C ASP A 215 -10.12 -7.03 30.49
N GLN A 216 -10.08 -6.98 29.15
CA GLN A 216 -9.02 -7.63 28.36
C GLN A 216 -7.62 -7.08 28.66
N VAL A 217 -7.47 -5.77 28.90
CA VAL A 217 -6.19 -5.18 29.30
C VAL A 217 -5.74 -5.77 30.64
N LEU A 218 -6.64 -5.81 31.64
CA LEU A 218 -6.35 -6.39 32.95
C LEU A 218 -5.95 -7.87 32.83
N ASP A 219 -6.72 -8.65 32.09
CA ASP A 219 -6.45 -10.07 31.86
C ASP A 219 -5.09 -10.28 31.19
N TYR A 220 -4.77 -9.50 30.15
CA TYR A 220 -3.48 -9.59 29.47
C TYR A 220 -2.32 -9.26 30.41
N LEU A 221 -2.44 -8.19 31.20
CA LEU A 221 -1.41 -7.79 32.17
C LEU A 221 -1.19 -8.87 33.25
N HIS A 222 -2.27 -9.43 33.80
CA HIS A 222 -2.21 -10.48 34.82
C HIS A 222 -1.54 -11.75 34.31
N ASN A 223 -1.80 -12.14 33.07
CA ASN A 223 -1.33 -13.40 32.51
C ASN A 223 0.07 -13.32 31.89
N TYR A 224 0.46 -12.16 31.36
CA TYR A 224 1.69 -12.04 30.57
C TYR A 224 2.87 -11.42 31.33
N TYR A 225 2.61 -10.57 32.32
CA TYR A 225 3.66 -9.84 33.03
C TYR A 225 3.70 -10.16 34.53
N ASP A 226 4.90 -10.24 35.08
CA ASP A 226 5.15 -10.26 36.52
C ASP A 226 5.32 -8.81 37.00
N ILE A 227 4.18 -8.17 37.29
CA ILE A 227 4.14 -6.76 37.71
C ILE A 227 4.35 -6.69 39.22
N SER A 228 5.41 -5.99 39.62
CA SER A 228 5.80 -5.83 41.02
C SER A 228 5.71 -4.36 41.45
N ARG A 229 5.95 -4.09 42.74
CA ARG A 229 6.03 -2.71 43.27
C ARG A 229 7.10 -1.87 42.59
N ASP A 230 8.16 -2.50 42.08
CA ASP A 230 9.27 -1.81 41.41
C ASP A 230 8.95 -1.44 39.96
N THR A 231 7.96 -2.11 39.36
CA THR A 231 7.48 -1.84 38.01
C THR A 231 6.85 -0.44 37.96
N LEU A 232 7.21 0.32 36.93
CA LEU A 232 6.60 1.59 36.59
C LEU A 232 5.65 1.40 35.40
N ILE A 233 4.37 1.65 35.60
CA ILE A 233 3.41 1.73 34.50
C ILE A 233 3.25 3.20 34.10
N ILE A 234 3.48 3.47 32.82
CA ILE A 234 3.29 4.79 32.20
C ILE A 234 2.00 4.70 31.38
N THR A 235 1.03 5.58 31.64
CA THR A 235 -0.20 5.60 30.85
C THR A 235 -0.42 6.92 30.14
N ASN A 236 -1.06 6.85 28.96
CA ASN A 236 -1.35 8.02 28.15
C ASN A 236 -2.74 7.95 27.48
N SER A 237 -3.44 9.07 27.44
CA SER A 237 -4.73 9.19 26.75
C SER A 237 -5.11 10.63 26.42
N ASP A 238 -6.18 10.79 25.64
CA ASP A 238 -6.76 12.06 25.20
C ASP A 238 -7.61 12.79 26.28
N MET A 239 -7.88 12.13 27.41
CA MET A 239 -8.85 12.54 28.44
C MET A 239 -10.29 12.64 27.94
N GLY A 240 -10.66 11.81 26.97
CA GLY A 240 -12.03 11.57 26.52
C GLY A 240 -12.84 10.75 27.53
N HIS A 241 -14.13 10.60 27.24
CA HIS A 241 -14.99 9.72 28.03
C HIS A 241 -14.49 8.27 27.92
N GLY A 242 -14.28 7.59 29.05
CA GLY A 242 -13.73 6.22 29.07
C GLY A 242 -12.20 6.16 28.99
N TYR A 243 -11.53 7.30 28.86
CA TYR A 243 -10.06 7.41 28.81
C TYR A 243 -9.53 8.49 29.77
N THR A 244 -10.24 8.73 30.87
CA THR A 244 -9.81 9.68 31.89
C THR A 244 -8.66 9.11 32.71
N PRO A 245 -7.84 9.94 33.39
CA PRO A 245 -6.76 9.47 34.26
C PRO A 245 -7.24 8.44 35.30
N TYR A 246 -8.44 8.64 35.84
CA TYR A 246 -9.08 7.75 36.81
C TYR A 246 -9.24 6.32 36.26
N VAL A 247 -9.65 6.17 35.00
CA VAL A 247 -9.82 4.85 34.38
C VAL A 247 -8.49 4.08 34.33
N PHE A 248 -7.40 4.74 33.98
CA PHE A 248 -6.08 4.10 33.98
C PHE A 248 -5.57 3.85 35.40
N GLU A 249 -5.88 4.74 36.34
CA GLU A 249 -5.57 4.54 37.75
C GLU A 249 -6.26 3.29 38.31
N GLU A 250 -7.54 3.05 37.95
CA GLU A 250 -8.25 1.82 38.29
C GLU A 250 -7.58 0.56 37.74
N ILE A 251 -7.15 0.59 36.47
CA ILE A 251 -6.44 -0.53 35.84
C ILE A 251 -5.14 -0.83 36.60
N VAL A 252 -4.36 0.21 36.93
CA VAL A 252 -3.05 0.05 37.56
C VAL A 252 -3.15 -0.29 39.05
N LYS A 253 -4.21 0.15 39.75
CA LYS A 253 -4.46 -0.16 41.17
C LYS A 253 -4.48 -1.66 41.45
N ALA A 254 -4.90 -2.48 40.50
CA ALA A 254 -4.92 -3.94 40.62
C ALA A 254 -3.52 -4.56 40.85
N PHE A 255 -2.45 -3.87 40.48
CA PHE A 255 -1.08 -4.42 40.50
C PHE A 255 -0.18 -3.83 41.60
N HIS A 256 -0.66 -2.86 42.39
CA HIS A 256 0.09 -2.21 43.47
C HIS A 256 1.50 -1.70 43.07
N CYS A 257 1.65 -1.18 41.85
CA CYS A 257 2.92 -0.71 41.31
C CYS A 257 2.98 0.82 41.21
N ARG A 258 4.12 1.37 40.76
CA ARG A 258 4.24 2.82 40.50
C ARG A 258 3.48 3.17 39.22
N HIS A 259 2.82 4.33 39.21
CA HIS A 259 2.00 4.79 38.10
C HIS A 259 2.27 6.25 37.77
N GLU A 260 2.49 6.55 36.49
CA GLU A 260 2.59 7.91 35.97
C GLU A 260 1.68 8.09 34.75
N HIS A 261 0.68 8.97 34.86
CA HIS A 261 -0.23 9.28 33.77
C HIS A 261 0.14 10.59 33.06
N PHE A 262 -0.03 10.61 31.73
CA PHE A 262 0.26 11.74 30.86
C PHE A 262 -0.93 12.05 29.96
N TRP A 263 -1.22 13.34 29.78
CA TRP A 263 -2.14 13.78 28.74
C TRP A 263 -1.44 13.66 27.38
N ASP A 264 -2.09 13.02 26.42
CA ASP A 264 -1.65 12.97 25.03
C ASP A 264 -1.35 14.38 24.49
N ARG A 265 -0.11 14.56 24.02
CA ARG A 265 0.43 15.86 23.60
C ARG A 265 -0.22 16.34 22.31
N TYR A 266 -0.54 15.42 21.40
CA TYR A 266 -1.16 15.77 20.13
C TYR A 266 -2.57 16.31 20.35
N HIS A 267 -3.39 15.59 21.12
CA HIS A 267 -4.74 16.00 21.50
C HIS A 267 -4.76 17.28 22.31
N LEU A 268 -3.85 17.41 23.30
CA LEU A 268 -3.70 18.65 24.08
C LEU A 268 -3.39 19.84 23.17
N ASN A 269 -2.40 19.70 22.28
CA ASN A 269 -2.00 20.79 21.39
C ASN A 269 -3.12 21.15 20.42
N ARG A 270 -3.79 20.15 19.85
CA ARG A 270 -4.92 20.34 18.95
C ARG A 270 -6.08 21.05 19.65
N MET A 271 -6.42 20.63 20.86
CA MET A 271 -7.45 21.27 21.68
C MET A 271 -7.11 22.73 21.98
N ILE A 272 -5.84 23.05 22.25
CA ILE A 272 -5.37 24.42 22.43
C ILE A 272 -5.52 25.22 21.15
N SER A 273 -5.00 24.73 20.02
CA SER A 273 -5.10 25.45 18.75
C SER A 273 -6.55 25.65 18.30
N ASP A 274 -7.40 24.63 18.42
CA ASP A 274 -8.81 24.70 18.03
C ASP A 274 -9.59 25.74 18.86
N MET A 275 -9.27 25.88 20.15
CA MET A 275 -9.90 26.87 21.03
C MET A 275 -9.27 28.26 20.86
N MET A 276 -7.95 28.34 20.70
CA MET A 276 -7.23 29.60 20.71
C MET A 276 -7.25 30.33 19.35
N LYS A 277 -7.68 29.67 18.27
CA LYS A 277 -7.71 30.20 16.89
C LYS A 277 -8.44 31.53 16.71
N ASN A 278 -9.43 31.83 17.58
CA ASN A 278 -10.24 33.05 17.49
C ASN A 278 -9.59 34.24 18.21
N PHE A 279 -8.47 34.02 18.92
CA PHE A 279 -7.77 35.05 19.67
C PHE A 279 -6.46 35.44 18.96
N PRO A 280 -5.81 36.54 19.38
CA PRO A 280 -4.48 36.89 18.88
C PRO A 280 -3.49 35.73 19.04
N SER A 281 -2.73 35.40 17.98
CA SER A 281 -1.78 34.27 17.95
C SER A 281 -0.76 34.31 19.09
N VAL A 282 -0.43 35.49 19.58
CA VAL A 282 0.45 35.71 20.74
C VAL A 282 -0.06 35.01 22.00
N LEU A 283 -1.38 34.92 22.20
CA LEU A 283 -1.97 34.21 23.34
C LEU A 283 -1.81 32.70 23.21
N GLU A 284 -1.98 32.14 22.01
CA GLU A 284 -1.73 30.73 21.72
C GLU A 284 -0.25 30.37 21.99
N GLU A 285 0.69 31.15 21.44
CA GLU A 285 2.13 30.95 21.65
C GLU A 285 2.52 31.01 23.13
N LYS A 286 1.96 31.99 23.88
CA LYS A 286 2.19 32.11 25.32
C LYS A 286 1.61 30.93 26.09
N LEU A 287 0.46 30.40 25.68
CA LEU A 287 -0.15 29.23 26.32
C LEU A 287 0.70 27.97 26.08
N PHE A 288 1.19 27.76 24.87
CA PHE A 288 2.14 26.68 24.57
C PHE A 288 3.43 26.80 25.40
N SER A 289 4.01 28.00 25.49
CA SER A 289 5.20 28.25 26.31
C SER A 289 4.95 27.99 27.80
N ALA A 290 3.76 28.35 28.31
CA ALA A 290 3.37 28.08 29.69
C ALA A 290 3.30 26.58 29.98
N ILE A 291 2.80 25.77 29.04
CA ILE A 291 2.71 24.31 29.18
C ILE A 291 4.10 23.68 29.10
N GLU A 292 4.94 24.10 28.15
CA GLU A 292 6.32 23.61 28.02
C GLU A 292 7.15 23.88 29.30
N LYS A 293 7.00 25.08 29.87
CA LYS A 293 7.63 25.47 31.14
C LYS A 293 6.91 24.93 32.38
N TYR A 294 5.83 24.17 32.22
CA TYR A 294 4.99 23.64 33.29
C TYR A 294 4.54 24.72 34.32
N SER A 295 4.11 25.88 33.83
CA SER A 295 3.64 27.00 34.65
C SER A 295 2.12 27.14 34.60
N LYS A 296 1.43 26.53 35.58
CA LYS A 296 -0.04 26.64 35.73
C LYS A 296 -0.49 28.09 35.92
N LYS A 297 0.32 28.89 36.64
CA LYS A 297 0.04 30.31 36.87
C LYS A 297 0.06 31.10 35.56
N SER A 298 1.08 30.92 34.74
CA SER A 298 1.18 31.58 33.43
C SER A 298 0.06 31.14 32.49
N ALA A 299 -0.27 29.84 32.46
CA ALA A 299 -1.38 29.33 31.67
C ALA A 299 -2.71 29.96 32.09
N ARG A 300 -2.98 30.05 33.40
CA ARG A 300 -4.18 30.73 33.91
C ARG A 300 -4.25 32.18 33.47
N THR A 301 -3.17 32.96 33.62
CA THR A 301 -3.15 34.37 33.20
C THR A 301 -3.45 34.54 31.71
N VAL A 302 -2.89 33.68 30.86
CA VAL A 302 -3.16 33.72 29.41
C VAL A 302 -4.62 33.38 29.11
N LEU A 303 -5.18 32.38 29.78
CA LEU A 303 -6.58 31.98 29.62
C LEU A 303 -7.55 33.06 30.13
N ASP A 304 -7.26 33.70 31.27
CA ASP A 304 -8.06 34.81 31.80
C ASP A 304 -8.03 36.01 30.84
N THR A 305 -6.86 36.27 30.24
CA THR A 305 -6.70 37.31 29.22
C THR A 305 -7.52 36.98 27.98
N ALA A 306 -7.45 35.74 27.49
CA ALA A 306 -8.25 35.29 26.34
C ALA A 306 -9.75 35.36 26.61
N GLU A 307 -10.19 35.01 27.83
CA GLU A 307 -11.59 35.12 28.25
C GLU A 307 -12.12 36.57 28.14
N SER A 308 -11.28 37.58 28.43
CA SER A 308 -11.69 38.99 28.28
C SER A 308 -11.85 39.47 26.83
N TYR A 309 -11.39 38.71 25.84
CA TYR A 309 -11.63 39.01 24.42
C TYR A 309 -12.94 38.41 23.90
N ILE A 310 -13.65 37.61 24.70
CA ILE A 310 -14.92 37.00 24.30
C ILE A 310 -16.00 38.07 24.40
N GLU A 311 -16.77 38.26 23.32
CA GLU A 311 -17.89 39.21 23.30
C GLU A 311 -19.01 38.71 24.23
N GLU A 312 -19.65 39.63 24.97
CA GLU A 312 -20.65 39.27 25.99
C GLU A 312 -21.90 38.56 25.42
N ASP A 313 -22.16 38.71 24.12
CA ASP A 313 -23.28 38.09 23.41
C ASP A 313 -22.97 36.70 22.83
N ASP A 314 -21.71 36.25 22.79
CA ASP A 314 -21.32 34.89 22.35
C ASP A 314 -21.31 33.89 23.52
N LEU A 315 -22.48 33.69 24.13
CA LEU A 315 -22.68 32.81 25.30
C LEU A 315 -22.27 31.35 25.01
N ASP A 316 -22.50 30.87 23.78
CA ASP A 316 -22.17 29.51 23.36
C ASP A 316 -20.66 29.27 23.32
N PHE A 317 -19.89 30.24 22.81
CA PHE A 317 -18.44 30.14 22.81
C PHE A 317 -17.87 30.34 24.22
N GLU A 318 -18.42 31.27 25.00
CA GLU A 318 -18.00 31.50 26.38
C GLU A 318 -18.14 30.24 27.23
N GLU A 319 -19.26 29.50 27.13
CA GLU A 319 -19.45 28.24 27.85
C GLU A 319 -18.43 27.18 27.40
N LYS A 320 -18.17 27.06 26.10
CA LYS A 320 -17.16 26.14 25.55
C LYS A 320 -15.75 26.49 26.03
N PHE A 321 -15.41 27.78 26.06
CA PHE A 321 -14.13 28.28 26.54
C PHE A 321 -13.97 28.01 28.04
N LYS A 322 -14.99 28.27 28.86
CA LYS A 322 -15.00 27.94 30.31
C LYS A 322 -14.79 26.45 30.54
N LYS A 323 -15.46 25.58 29.79
CA LYS A 323 -15.25 24.12 29.85
C LYS A 323 -13.80 23.74 29.51
N PHE A 324 -13.23 24.30 28.44
CA PHE A 324 -11.84 24.09 28.07
C PHE A 324 -10.85 24.57 29.14
N LYS A 325 -11.01 25.81 29.61
CA LYS A 325 -10.19 26.43 30.66
C LYS A 325 -10.17 25.58 31.92
N ASN A 326 -11.36 25.17 32.39
CA ASN A 326 -11.50 24.31 33.56
C ASN A 326 -10.87 22.94 33.33
N LYS A 327 -11.11 22.29 32.18
CA LYS A 327 -10.52 21.00 31.85
C LYS A 327 -8.99 21.06 31.86
N LEU A 328 -8.39 22.06 31.21
CA LEU A 328 -6.95 22.25 31.12
C LEU A 328 -6.32 22.53 32.50
N LEU A 329 -6.90 23.45 33.27
CA LEU A 329 -6.35 23.83 34.57
C LEU A 329 -6.52 22.73 35.63
N ASN A 330 -7.62 22.01 35.64
CA ASN A 330 -7.86 20.91 36.58
C ASN A 330 -6.91 19.73 36.32
N ASN A 331 -6.62 19.46 35.04
CA ASN A 331 -5.77 18.35 34.61
C ASN A 331 -4.33 18.78 34.29
N PHE A 332 -3.92 19.97 34.73
CA PHE A 332 -2.63 20.56 34.35
C PHE A 332 -1.43 19.70 34.77
N SER A 333 -1.54 18.95 35.88
CA SER A 333 -0.49 18.04 36.37
C SER A 333 -0.06 17.02 35.31
N TYR A 334 -1.01 16.53 34.51
CA TYR A 334 -0.77 15.52 33.47
C TYR A 334 -0.08 16.08 32.22
N THR A 335 0.02 17.41 32.08
CA THR A 335 0.71 18.07 30.95
C THR A 335 2.24 18.11 31.11
N LYS A 336 2.74 17.83 32.32
CA LYS A 336 4.16 17.81 32.67
C LYS A 336 4.89 16.77 31.83
N LEU A 337 6.00 17.17 31.20
CA LEU A 337 6.75 16.32 30.29
C LEU A 337 7.43 15.12 31.02
N PRO A 338 7.64 13.98 30.33
CA PRO A 338 8.30 12.81 30.93
C PRO A 338 9.68 13.12 31.50
N GLU A 339 10.47 13.93 30.79
CA GLU A 339 11.82 14.31 31.18
C GLU A 339 11.81 15.14 32.48
N GLN A 340 10.78 15.98 32.66
CA GLN A 340 10.55 16.76 33.88
C GLN A 340 10.08 15.91 35.07
N ARG A 341 9.72 14.65 34.84
CA ARG A 341 9.43 13.63 35.87
C ARG A 341 10.58 12.64 36.06
N GLY A 342 11.73 12.86 35.40
CA GLY A 342 12.89 11.95 35.47
C GLY A 342 12.71 10.66 34.66
N LEU A 343 11.76 10.63 33.73
CA LEU A 343 11.55 9.50 32.81
C LEU A 343 12.28 9.75 31.49
N LYS A 344 12.63 8.67 30.78
CA LYS A 344 13.22 8.78 29.44
C LYS A 344 12.21 9.39 28.46
N SER A 345 12.72 10.21 27.55
CA SER A 345 11.94 10.74 26.43
C SER A 345 11.63 9.62 25.43
N GLY A 346 10.35 9.49 25.05
CA GLY A 346 9.90 8.52 24.04
C GLY A 346 9.03 7.38 24.57
N GLY A 347 8.31 6.72 23.66
CA GLY A 347 7.34 5.67 23.99
C GLY A 347 5.98 6.17 24.48
N ILE A 348 5.66 7.45 24.24
CA ILE A 348 4.34 8.03 24.47
C ILE A 348 3.83 8.63 23.16
N GLY A 349 2.55 8.46 22.84
CA GLY A 349 1.90 8.94 21.62
C GLY A 349 2.04 7.99 20.44
N VAL A 350 2.18 6.68 20.70
CA VAL A 350 2.28 5.64 19.67
C VAL A 350 0.92 5.37 18.99
N LEU A 351 -0.17 5.52 19.74
CA LEU A 351 -1.54 5.21 19.37
C LEU A 351 -1.99 5.87 18.06
N GLU A 352 -1.69 7.16 17.88
CA GLU A 352 -2.04 7.94 16.69
C GLU A 352 -1.54 7.33 15.39
N SER A 353 -0.30 6.85 15.40
CA SER A 353 0.30 6.18 14.25
C SER A 353 -0.41 4.88 13.89
N ASN A 354 -1.04 4.21 14.86
CA ASN A 354 -1.80 2.97 14.66
C ASN A 354 -3.25 3.27 14.24
N HIS A 355 -3.91 4.27 14.82
CA HIS A 355 -5.20 4.79 14.32
C HIS A 355 -5.11 5.16 12.85
N THR A 356 -4.04 5.87 12.48
CA THR A 356 -3.77 6.27 11.09
C THR A 356 -3.74 5.07 10.15
N LYS A 357 -3.05 3.97 10.52
CA LYS A 357 -3.00 2.74 9.71
C LYS A 357 -4.40 2.15 9.49
N LEU A 358 -5.21 2.07 10.55
CA LEU A 358 -6.56 1.53 10.46
C LEU A 358 -7.47 2.43 9.63
N CYS A 359 -7.50 3.73 9.91
CA CYS A 359 -8.27 4.72 9.16
C CYS A 359 -7.93 4.70 7.67
N TYR A 360 -6.65 4.61 7.29
CA TYR A 360 -6.25 4.48 5.89
C TYR A 360 -6.71 3.17 5.25
N ARG A 361 -6.65 2.04 5.97
CA ARG A 361 -7.19 0.76 5.49
C ARG A 361 -8.68 0.87 5.22
N MET A 362 -9.44 1.45 6.13
CA MET A 362 -10.90 1.59 6.00
C MET A 362 -11.31 2.56 4.89
N LYS A 363 -10.62 3.72 4.77
CA LYS A 363 -10.84 4.65 3.65
C LYS A 363 -10.60 3.99 2.29
N LYS A 364 -9.49 3.25 2.15
CA LYS A 364 -9.21 2.47 0.93
C LYS A 364 -10.31 1.47 0.63
N GLN A 365 -10.88 0.80 1.63
CA GLN A 365 -12.02 -0.10 1.40
C GLN A 365 -13.28 0.63 0.88
N GLY A 366 -13.55 1.85 1.37
CA GLY A 366 -14.66 2.69 0.89
C GLY A 366 -14.51 3.11 -0.58
N GLU A 367 -13.34 3.64 -0.95
CA GLU A 367 -13.01 3.99 -2.35
C GLU A 367 -13.09 2.77 -3.28
N LEU A 368 -12.66 1.62 -2.78
CA LEU A 368 -12.65 0.36 -3.52
C LEU A 368 -14.07 -0.20 -3.72
N LYS A 369 -14.98 -0.01 -2.75
CA LYS A 369 -16.42 -0.26 -2.94
C LYS A 369 -17.01 0.66 -4.02
N LYS A 370 -16.65 1.95 -4.04
CA LYS A 370 -17.08 2.92 -5.06
C LYS A 370 -16.58 2.53 -6.47
N ASN A 371 -15.30 2.19 -6.60
CA ASN A 371 -14.71 1.76 -7.87
C ASN A 371 -15.30 0.43 -8.36
N ASN A 372 -15.57 -0.51 -7.47
CA ASN A 372 -16.24 -1.77 -7.84
C ASN A 372 -17.66 -1.53 -8.36
N ARG A 373 -18.41 -0.57 -7.78
CA ARG A 373 -19.75 -0.18 -8.27
C ARG A 373 -19.68 0.44 -9.66
N LEU A 374 -18.67 1.28 -9.91
CA LEU A 374 -18.42 1.83 -11.25
C LEU A 374 -18.11 0.73 -12.27
N VAL A 375 -17.22 -0.21 -11.94
CA VAL A 375 -16.88 -1.33 -12.82
C VAL A 375 -18.08 -2.24 -13.07
N SER A 376 -18.93 -2.49 -12.07
CA SER A 376 -20.16 -3.27 -12.29
C SER A 376 -21.16 -2.54 -13.19
N ASN A 377 -21.29 -1.22 -13.06
CA ASN A 377 -22.16 -0.42 -13.91
C ASN A 377 -21.67 -0.41 -15.36
N LEU A 378 -20.37 -0.18 -15.57
CA LEU A 378 -19.75 -0.22 -16.90
C LEU A 378 -19.89 -1.61 -17.56
N ARG A 379 -19.79 -2.70 -16.79
CA ARG A 379 -20.04 -4.05 -17.30
C ARG A 379 -21.50 -4.27 -17.71
N LYS A 380 -22.45 -3.67 -16.98
CA LYS A 380 -23.88 -3.72 -17.31
C LYS A 380 -24.17 -2.93 -18.59
N GLU A 381 -23.63 -1.72 -18.70
CA GLU A 381 -23.73 -0.88 -19.90
C GLU A 381 -23.14 -1.57 -21.14
N GLN A 382 -21.97 -2.21 -21.02
CA GLN A 382 -21.39 -2.99 -22.13
C GLN A 382 -22.24 -4.19 -22.54
N LYS A 383 -22.90 -4.85 -21.57
CA LYS A 383 -23.81 -5.97 -21.87
C LYS A 383 -25.05 -5.49 -22.61
N GLU A 384 -25.68 -4.41 -22.14
CA GLU A 384 -26.85 -3.79 -22.79
C GLU A 384 -26.52 -3.30 -24.21
N TYR A 385 -25.33 -2.72 -24.41
CA TYR A 385 -24.86 -2.30 -25.74
C TYR A 385 -24.69 -3.49 -26.70
N ARG A 386 -24.11 -4.60 -26.23
CA ARG A 386 -23.97 -5.83 -27.04
C ARG A 386 -25.32 -6.44 -27.40
N GLU A 387 -26.26 -6.46 -26.47
CA GLU A 387 -27.61 -7.00 -26.70
C GLU A 387 -28.38 -6.15 -27.74
N LYS A 388 -28.29 -4.82 -27.66
CA LYS A 388 -28.86 -3.91 -28.68
C LYS A 388 -28.26 -4.14 -30.06
N LEU A 389 -26.93 -4.18 -30.15
CA LEU A 389 -26.23 -4.41 -31.42
C LEU A 389 -26.62 -5.76 -32.05
N THR A 390 -26.81 -6.79 -31.21
CA THR A 390 -27.24 -8.12 -31.66
C THR A 390 -28.68 -8.08 -32.19
N GLN A 391 -29.59 -7.38 -31.50
CA GLN A 391 -30.98 -7.20 -31.97
C GLN A 391 -31.08 -6.39 -33.27
N GLU A 392 -30.27 -5.34 -33.42
CA GLU A 392 -30.22 -4.53 -34.64
C GLU A 392 -29.75 -5.38 -35.83
N HIS A 393 -28.66 -6.14 -35.68
CA HIS A 393 -28.19 -7.05 -36.72
C HIS A 393 -29.20 -8.15 -37.07
N GLN A 394 -29.90 -8.70 -36.06
CA GLN A 394 -30.93 -9.71 -36.30
C GLN A 394 -32.13 -9.13 -37.07
N THR A 395 -32.49 -7.87 -36.79
CA THR A 395 -33.59 -7.16 -37.46
C THR A 395 -33.23 -6.87 -38.92
N LEU A 396 -32.01 -6.41 -39.17
CA LEU A 396 -31.51 -6.16 -40.52
C LEU A 396 -31.49 -7.45 -41.36
N LEU A 397 -30.99 -8.54 -40.78
CA LEU A 397 -30.97 -9.86 -41.43
C LEU A 397 -32.38 -10.35 -41.78
N ASN A 398 -33.35 -10.17 -40.87
CA ASN A 398 -34.73 -10.56 -41.13
C ASN A 398 -35.38 -9.71 -42.22
N GLN A 399 -35.09 -8.40 -42.27
CA GLN A 399 -35.54 -7.51 -43.34
C GLN A 399 -34.97 -7.93 -44.70
N GLU A 400 -33.69 -8.27 -44.76
CA GLU A 400 -33.02 -8.74 -45.98
C GLU A 400 -33.64 -10.07 -46.47
N ILE A 401 -33.88 -11.01 -45.56
CA ILE A 401 -34.53 -12.30 -45.88
C ILE A 401 -35.96 -12.08 -46.38
N GLN A 402 -36.68 -11.12 -45.81
CA GLN A 402 -38.05 -10.81 -46.20
C GLN A 402 -38.12 -10.07 -47.55
N ALA A 403 -37.17 -9.18 -47.83
CA ALA A 403 -37.00 -8.58 -49.15
C ALA A 403 -36.71 -9.63 -50.23
N LEU A 404 -35.81 -10.58 -49.95
CA LEU A 404 -35.50 -11.70 -50.86
C LEU A 404 -36.70 -12.63 -51.06
N ARG A 405 -37.51 -12.87 -50.03
CA ARG A 405 -38.75 -13.65 -50.17
C ARG A 405 -39.78 -12.93 -51.02
N ASN A 406 -40.01 -11.63 -50.77
CA ASN A 406 -40.96 -10.82 -51.53
C ASN A 406 -40.57 -10.74 -53.00
N GLN A 407 -39.29 -10.50 -53.30
CA GLN A 407 -38.74 -10.50 -54.66
C GLN A 407 -38.95 -11.84 -55.37
N LYS A 408 -38.76 -12.97 -54.66
CA LYS A 408 -39.03 -14.31 -55.21
C LYS A 408 -40.53 -14.55 -55.51
N THR A 409 -41.45 -13.98 -54.74
CA THR A 409 -42.90 -14.06 -54.99
C THR A 409 -43.33 -13.19 -56.17
N GLU A 410 -42.84 -11.95 -56.28
CA GLU A 410 -43.09 -11.08 -57.45
C GLU A 410 -42.52 -11.70 -58.73
N ASP A 411 -41.30 -12.26 -58.67
CA ASP A 411 -40.67 -12.94 -59.81
C ASP A 411 -41.42 -14.22 -60.22
N LEU A 412 -42.06 -14.94 -59.27
CA LEU A 412 -42.87 -16.13 -59.56
C LEU A 412 -44.24 -15.78 -60.17
N GLU A 413 -44.85 -14.69 -59.74
CA GLU A 413 -46.12 -14.17 -60.30
C GLU A 413 -45.92 -13.61 -61.72
N ASP A 414 -44.83 -12.87 -61.97
CA ASP A 414 -44.43 -12.39 -63.30
C ASP A 414 -44.02 -13.55 -64.23
N LEU A 415 -43.35 -14.59 -63.70
CA LEU A 415 -43.01 -15.79 -64.47
C LEU A 415 -44.25 -16.60 -64.83
N ALA A 416 -45.22 -16.76 -63.94
CA ALA A 416 -46.50 -17.42 -64.23
C ALA A 416 -47.32 -16.64 -65.27
N PHE A 417 -47.32 -15.30 -65.19
CA PHE A 417 -47.97 -14.42 -66.17
C PHE A 417 -47.30 -14.50 -67.56
N LYS A 418 -45.96 -14.44 -67.61
CA LYS A 418 -45.18 -14.55 -68.85
C LYS A 418 -45.21 -15.95 -69.46
N PHE A 419 -45.24 -17.02 -68.65
CA PHE A 419 -45.32 -18.40 -69.13
C PHE A 419 -46.68 -18.66 -69.81
N THR A 420 -47.76 -18.09 -69.26
CA THR A 420 -49.12 -18.17 -69.83
C THR A 420 -49.21 -17.42 -71.18
N GLN A 421 -48.53 -16.27 -71.34
CA GLN A 421 -48.41 -15.57 -72.63
C GLN A 421 -47.50 -16.29 -73.65
N LYS A 422 -46.42 -16.93 -73.19
CA LYS A 422 -45.35 -17.46 -74.05
C LYS A 422 -45.65 -18.85 -74.62
N ILE A 423 -46.51 -19.65 -73.95
CA ILE A 423 -47.08 -20.88 -74.51
C ILE A 423 -47.99 -20.58 -75.72
N GLN A 424 -48.61 -19.39 -75.76
CA GLN A 424 -49.53 -19.02 -76.84
C GLN A 424 -48.84 -18.56 -78.13
N ASN A 425 -47.61 -18.03 -78.06
CA ASN A 425 -46.94 -17.42 -79.22
C ASN A 425 -45.53 -18.01 -79.46
N GLN A 426 -45.52 -19.23 -80.01
CA GLN A 426 -44.51 -19.82 -80.90
C GLN A 426 -43.06 -19.97 -80.37
N GLY A 427 -42.74 -21.18 -79.94
CA GLY A 427 -41.39 -21.62 -79.58
C GLY A 427 -40.68 -22.39 -80.69
N LYS A 428 -39.46 -21.96 -81.03
CA LYS A 428 -38.24 -22.82 -81.07
C LYS A 428 -36.95 -22.11 -81.53
N GLU A 429 -37.00 -20.91 -82.13
CA GLU A 429 -35.77 -20.23 -82.62
C GLU A 429 -35.09 -19.28 -81.62
N TRP A 430 -35.76 -18.91 -80.53
CA TRP A 430 -35.29 -17.87 -79.60
C TRP A 430 -34.38 -18.36 -78.47
N THR A 431 -34.09 -19.65 -78.43
CA THR A 431 -33.32 -20.27 -77.33
C THR A 431 -31.81 -20.02 -77.46
N ASN A 432 -31.25 -19.92 -78.66
CA ASN A 432 -29.79 -19.80 -78.83
C ASN A 432 -29.25 -18.36 -78.68
N GLN A 433 -29.96 -17.33 -79.12
CA GLN A 433 -29.50 -15.94 -78.98
C GLN A 433 -29.62 -15.40 -77.54
N TYR A 434 -30.65 -15.82 -76.80
CA TYR A 434 -30.85 -15.35 -75.43
C TYR A 434 -29.86 -15.96 -74.44
N LEU A 435 -29.48 -17.23 -74.63
CA LEU A 435 -28.51 -17.94 -73.79
C LEU A 435 -27.11 -17.30 -73.87
N GLN A 436 -26.66 -16.88 -75.06
CA GLN A 436 -25.37 -16.20 -75.21
C GLN A 436 -25.35 -14.80 -74.58
N THR A 437 -26.46 -14.09 -74.61
CA THR A 437 -26.57 -12.72 -74.07
C THR A 437 -26.65 -12.74 -72.54
N ALA A 438 -27.36 -13.71 -71.98
CA ALA A 438 -27.47 -13.91 -70.53
C ALA A 438 -26.13 -14.34 -69.90
N GLU A 439 -25.37 -15.22 -70.56
CA GLU A 439 -24.06 -15.66 -70.04
C GLU A 439 -23.04 -14.51 -69.98
N LYS A 440 -23.10 -13.58 -70.96
CA LYS A 440 -22.26 -12.39 -71.00
C LYS A 440 -22.58 -11.42 -69.85
N SER A 441 -23.87 -11.13 -69.63
CA SER A 441 -24.32 -10.21 -68.57
C SER A 441 -24.04 -10.74 -67.16
N VAL A 442 -24.18 -12.06 -66.94
CA VAL A 442 -23.88 -12.69 -65.65
C VAL A 442 -22.38 -12.64 -65.34
N LYS A 443 -21.52 -12.87 -66.33
CA LYS A 443 -20.06 -12.75 -66.17
C LYS A 443 -19.62 -11.32 -65.85
N GLU A 444 -20.20 -10.31 -66.51
CA GLU A 444 -19.91 -8.90 -66.25
C GLU A 444 -20.31 -8.48 -64.82
N ASN A 445 -21.51 -8.87 -64.37
CA ASN A 445 -22.01 -8.57 -63.02
C ASN A 445 -21.24 -9.29 -61.91
N PHE A 446 -20.81 -10.53 -62.11
CA PHE A 446 -19.95 -11.22 -61.15
C PHE A 446 -18.57 -10.58 -61.04
N SER A 447 -18.02 -10.06 -62.15
CA SER A 447 -16.73 -9.35 -62.13
C SER A 447 -16.82 -8.02 -61.37
N ALA A 448 -17.93 -7.28 -61.51
CA ALA A 448 -18.18 -6.03 -60.80
C ALA A 448 -18.31 -6.26 -59.29
N LYS A 449 -19.14 -7.23 -58.86
CA LYS A 449 -19.30 -7.58 -57.45
C LYS A 449 -18.02 -8.11 -56.81
N LYS A 450 -17.18 -8.84 -57.57
CA LYS A 450 -15.87 -9.28 -57.08
C LYS A 450 -14.93 -8.10 -56.84
N LYS A 451 -14.97 -7.08 -57.71
CA LYS A 451 -14.18 -5.85 -57.57
C LYS A 451 -14.62 -5.02 -56.36
N ASP A 452 -15.92 -4.94 -56.10
CA ASP A 452 -16.46 -4.27 -54.91
C ASP A 452 -16.12 -5.01 -53.61
N LEU A 453 -16.16 -6.35 -53.63
CA LEU A 453 -15.74 -7.18 -52.51
C LEU A 453 -14.24 -7.02 -52.20
N GLU A 454 -13.40 -6.93 -53.23
CA GLU A 454 -11.97 -6.67 -53.10
C GLU A 454 -11.70 -5.24 -52.57
N ALA A 455 -12.48 -4.25 -52.98
CA ALA A 455 -12.42 -2.88 -52.45
C ALA A 455 -12.82 -2.81 -50.96
N LEU A 456 -13.91 -3.49 -50.57
CA LEU A 456 -14.35 -3.56 -49.18
C LEU A 456 -13.31 -4.27 -48.29
N ASN A 457 -12.67 -5.32 -48.82
CA ASN A 457 -11.63 -6.04 -48.10
C ASN A 457 -10.36 -5.18 -47.91
N GLN A 458 -10.03 -4.32 -48.89
CA GLN A 458 -8.99 -3.30 -48.72
C GLN A 458 -9.35 -2.25 -47.67
N ASP A 459 -10.60 -1.81 -47.61
CA ASP A 459 -11.08 -0.86 -46.59
C ASP A 459 -11.01 -1.45 -45.18
N ILE A 460 -11.40 -2.71 -45.00
CA ILE A 460 -11.25 -3.44 -43.73
C ILE A 460 -9.77 -3.54 -43.34
N PHE A 461 -8.90 -3.85 -44.28
CA PHE A 461 -7.45 -3.92 -44.03
C PHE A 461 -6.88 -2.54 -43.64
N SER A 462 -7.40 -1.47 -44.24
CA SER A 462 -7.02 -0.09 -43.92
C SER A 462 -7.51 0.33 -42.52
N ALA A 463 -8.73 -0.07 -42.13
CA ALA A 463 -9.30 0.18 -40.83
C ALA A 463 -8.55 -0.59 -39.72
N GLN A 464 -8.23 -1.87 -39.96
CA GLN A 464 -7.40 -2.66 -39.06
C GLN A 464 -5.99 -2.07 -38.90
N ARG A 465 -5.41 -1.50 -39.97
CA ARG A 465 -4.13 -0.79 -39.92
C ARG A 465 -4.23 0.50 -39.09
N ARG A 466 -5.33 1.25 -39.19
CA ARG A 466 -5.60 2.43 -38.34
C ARG A 466 -5.79 2.07 -36.88
N ILE A 467 -6.50 0.98 -36.57
CA ILE A 467 -6.65 0.47 -35.20
C ILE A 467 -5.30 0.06 -34.63
N ARG A 468 -4.46 -0.65 -35.40
CA ARG A 468 -3.10 -1.03 -34.97
C ARG A 468 -2.21 0.18 -34.70
N VAL A 469 -2.31 1.24 -35.50
CA VAL A 469 -1.60 2.51 -35.26
C VAL A 469 -2.13 3.25 -34.02
N LEU A 470 -3.43 3.17 -33.73
CA LEU A 470 -4.02 3.72 -32.50
C LEU A 470 -3.60 2.93 -31.27
N ASP A 471 -3.53 1.61 -31.36
CA ASP A 471 -3.07 0.71 -30.30
C ASP A 471 -1.58 0.94 -30.01
N GLU A 472 -0.73 1.04 -31.05
CA GLU A 472 0.67 1.45 -30.91
C GLU A 472 0.85 2.87 -30.34
N ARG A 473 -0.09 3.80 -30.60
CA ARG A 473 -0.07 5.14 -30.01
C ARG A 473 -0.51 5.12 -28.55
N LEU A 474 -1.45 4.26 -28.17
CA LEU A 474 -1.85 3.99 -26.79
C LEU A 474 -0.70 3.36 -26.01
N ASP A 475 -0.04 2.36 -26.58
CA ASP A 475 1.15 1.72 -26.02
C ASP A 475 2.32 2.71 -25.92
N ARG A 476 2.50 3.59 -26.93
CA ARG A 476 3.45 4.72 -26.86
C ARG A 476 3.07 5.75 -25.81
N MET A 477 1.79 6.01 -25.56
CA MET A 477 1.36 6.92 -24.49
C MET A 477 1.56 6.30 -23.10
N GLU A 478 1.26 5.01 -22.91
CA GLU A 478 1.54 4.30 -21.65
C GLU A 478 3.04 4.15 -21.40
N THR A 479 3.83 3.83 -22.44
CA THR A 479 5.29 3.79 -22.35
C THR A 479 5.91 5.18 -22.21
N ASN A 480 5.35 6.25 -22.81
CA ASN A 480 5.77 7.64 -22.58
C ASN A 480 5.42 8.13 -21.18
N GLN A 481 4.33 7.66 -20.57
CA GLN A 481 3.99 7.95 -19.17
C GLN A 481 4.90 7.20 -18.19
N LYS A 482 5.29 5.94 -18.52
CA LYS A 482 6.32 5.18 -17.80
C LYS A 482 7.73 5.75 -17.98
N THR A 483 8.11 6.16 -19.20
CA THR A 483 9.43 6.76 -19.50
C THR A 483 9.54 8.20 -19.05
N ALA A 484 8.45 8.97 -18.91
CA ALA A 484 8.47 10.27 -18.25
C ALA A 484 8.81 10.12 -16.75
N LYS A 485 8.16 9.17 -16.05
CA LYS A 485 8.50 8.84 -14.65
C LYS A 485 9.88 8.20 -14.48
N GLN A 486 10.32 7.35 -15.42
CA GLN A 486 11.69 6.78 -15.38
C GLN A 486 12.75 7.82 -15.76
N LYS A 487 12.49 8.75 -16.68
CA LYS A 487 13.40 9.87 -16.98
C LYS A 487 13.48 10.84 -15.80
N GLU A 488 12.37 11.14 -15.12
CA GLU A 488 12.38 11.92 -13.89
C GLU A 488 13.18 11.22 -12.79
N PHE A 489 12.97 9.90 -12.58
CA PHE A 489 13.71 9.12 -11.59
C PHE A 489 15.22 8.99 -11.92
N LEU A 490 15.57 8.77 -13.19
CA LEU A 490 16.97 8.72 -13.65
C LEU A 490 17.65 10.10 -13.58
N GLN A 491 16.93 11.18 -13.87
CA GLN A 491 17.43 12.55 -13.71
C GLN A 491 17.63 12.91 -12.24
N GLU A 492 16.69 12.55 -11.35
CA GLU A 492 16.86 12.71 -9.89
C GLU A 492 18.03 11.86 -9.37
N GLY A 493 18.17 10.62 -9.85
CA GLY A 493 19.29 9.74 -9.53
C GLY A 493 20.65 10.30 -10.00
N MET A 494 20.73 10.83 -11.23
CA MET A 494 21.95 11.48 -11.74
C MET A 494 22.31 12.76 -10.99
N LEU A 495 21.33 13.55 -10.55
CA LEU A 495 21.58 14.75 -9.74
C LEU A 495 22.14 14.39 -8.36
N VAL A 496 21.59 13.36 -7.71
CA VAL A 496 22.12 12.84 -6.43
C VAL A 496 23.52 12.27 -6.61
N LEU A 497 23.76 11.48 -7.66
CA LEU A 497 25.08 10.93 -7.97
C LEU A 497 26.11 12.03 -8.22
N GLY A 498 25.75 13.09 -8.96
CA GLY A 498 26.59 14.26 -9.17
C GLY A 498 26.94 15.00 -7.87
N THR A 499 26.00 15.09 -6.92
CA THR A 499 26.26 15.67 -5.58
C THR A 499 27.28 14.83 -4.81
N ILE A 500 27.15 13.50 -4.86
CA ILE A 500 28.05 12.56 -4.19
C ILE A 500 29.45 12.67 -4.78
N ILE A 501 29.58 12.66 -6.12
CA ILE A 501 30.87 12.79 -6.81
C ILE A 501 31.54 14.12 -6.51
N ALA A 502 30.80 15.24 -6.52
CA ALA A 502 31.34 16.55 -6.18
C ALA A 502 31.83 16.61 -4.73
N SER A 503 31.08 16.02 -3.79
CA SER A 503 31.44 15.99 -2.37
C SER A 503 32.68 15.14 -2.10
N ILE A 504 32.75 13.95 -2.70
CA ILE A 504 33.92 13.06 -2.61
C ILE A 504 35.14 13.71 -3.27
N GLY A 505 34.97 14.30 -4.45
CA GLY A 505 36.02 15.02 -5.17
C GLY A 505 36.59 16.16 -4.32
N THR A 506 35.74 17.00 -3.74
CA THR A 506 36.18 18.04 -2.80
C THR A 506 36.92 17.46 -1.61
N GLY A 507 36.44 16.37 -1.00
CA GLY A 507 37.16 15.70 0.10
C GLY A 507 38.56 15.22 -0.30
N LEU A 508 38.71 14.64 -1.49
CA LEU A 508 40.01 14.21 -2.02
C LEU A 508 40.94 15.38 -2.31
N PHE A 509 40.43 16.48 -2.87
CA PHE A 509 41.23 17.68 -3.11
C PHE A 509 41.63 18.39 -1.81
N ILE A 510 40.77 18.40 -0.79
CA ILE A 510 41.11 18.88 0.56
C ILE A 510 42.24 18.02 1.14
N TRP A 511 42.11 16.70 1.07
CA TRP A 511 43.13 15.78 1.57
C TRP A 511 44.46 15.94 0.81
N ALA A 512 44.43 16.06 -0.51
CA ALA A 512 45.61 16.30 -1.34
C ALA A 512 46.26 17.67 -1.03
N PHE A 513 45.46 18.71 -0.81
CA PHE A 513 45.96 20.04 -0.45
C PHE A 513 46.59 20.06 0.94
N VAL A 514 45.96 19.44 1.94
CA VAL A 514 46.53 19.31 3.30
C VAL A 514 47.82 18.50 3.26
N SER A 515 47.86 17.43 2.46
CA SER A 515 49.07 16.62 2.26
C SER A 515 50.18 17.41 1.54
N ALA A 516 49.85 18.24 0.56
CA ALA A 516 50.81 19.10 -0.15
C ALA A 516 51.33 20.25 0.73
N LEU A 517 50.47 20.84 1.58
CA LEU A 517 50.87 21.82 2.59
C LEU A 517 51.86 21.21 3.60
N TYR A 518 51.62 19.96 4.02
CA TYR A 518 52.47 19.24 4.97
C TYR A 518 53.80 18.80 4.34
N SER A 519 53.80 18.38 3.08
CA SER A 519 54.98 17.79 2.42
C SER A 519 55.89 18.78 1.71
N PHE A 520 55.38 19.91 1.18
CA PHE A 520 56.17 20.74 0.28
C PHE A 520 55.90 22.26 0.33
N GLY A 521 54.68 22.71 0.65
CA GLY A 521 54.21 24.03 0.18
C GLY A 521 54.40 25.23 1.11
N PHE A 522 54.25 25.06 2.43
CA PHE A 522 54.15 26.23 3.32
C PHE A 522 55.49 26.59 4.00
N HIS A 523 56.29 25.59 4.39
CA HIS A 523 57.57 25.81 5.07
C HIS A 523 58.68 26.29 4.12
N SER A 524 58.64 25.81 2.87
CA SER A 524 59.64 26.11 1.83
C SER A 524 59.66 27.58 1.39
N ILE A 525 58.53 28.29 1.46
CA ILE A 525 58.44 29.75 1.16
C ILE A 525 59.32 30.55 2.13
N TRP A 526 59.43 30.09 3.39
CA TRP A 526 60.22 30.76 4.42
C TRP A 526 61.72 30.47 4.27
N GLU A 527 62.07 29.32 3.69
CA GLU A 527 63.45 28.86 3.45
C GLU A 527 64.03 29.28 2.08
N TRP A 528 63.25 29.99 1.25
CA TRP A 528 63.63 30.28 -0.12
C TRP A 528 64.82 31.24 -0.22
N GLN A 529 65.99 30.71 -0.58
CA GLN A 529 67.27 31.44 -0.56
C GLN A 529 67.27 32.69 -1.46
N ALA A 530 66.58 32.64 -2.62
CA ALA A 530 66.50 33.77 -3.56
C ALA A 530 65.73 34.99 -3.02
N ALA A 531 64.89 34.80 -1.99
CA ALA A 531 64.08 35.85 -1.37
C ALA A 531 64.50 36.12 0.09
N THR A 532 65.65 35.57 0.52
CA THR A 532 66.17 35.75 1.87
C THR A 532 67.34 36.73 1.83
N PRO A 533 67.22 37.93 2.43
CA PRO A 533 68.25 38.95 2.34
C PRO A 533 69.54 38.51 3.05
N GLU A 534 70.70 38.97 2.56
CA GLU A 534 71.99 38.72 3.20
C GLU A 534 72.01 39.22 4.65
N LYS A 535 72.80 38.56 5.51
CA LYS A 535 72.85 38.78 6.97
C LYS A 535 73.12 40.23 7.40
N ASN A 536 73.63 41.09 6.50
CA ASN A 536 73.98 42.49 6.73
C ASN A 536 73.09 43.51 5.96
N ALA A 537 71.96 43.07 5.39
CA ALA A 537 71.07 43.94 4.60
C ALA A 537 70.37 45.01 5.48
N PRO A 538 70.16 46.25 4.97
CA PRO A 538 69.43 47.31 5.66
C PRO A 538 68.05 46.87 6.16
N GLY A 539 67.60 47.38 7.31
CA GLY A 539 66.32 47.00 7.93
C GLY A 539 65.09 47.12 7.01
N ILE A 540 65.13 48.04 6.05
CA ILE A 540 64.08 48.20 5.02
C ILE A 540 64.02 47.01 4.05
N GLN A 541 65.17 46.46 3.65
CA GLN A 541 65.24 45.28 2.78
C GLN A 541 64.77 44.01 3.51
N GLN A 542 65.09 43.89 4.80
CA GLN A 542 64.59 42.79 5.64
C GLN A 542 63.07 42.86 5.81
N ALA A 543 62.53 44.07 6.06
CA ALA A 543 61.09 44.29 6.15
C ALA A 543 60.37 43.97 4.82
N LEU A 544 60.91 44.41 3.69
CA LEU A 544 60.36 44.11 2.35
C LEU A 544 60.35 42.61 2.04
N ALA A 545 61.41 41.88 2.43
CA ALA A 545 61.48 40.43 2.24
C ALA A 545 60.42 39.67 3.07
N ILE A 546 60.22 40.07 4.34
CA ILE A 546 59.18 39.48 5.20
C ILE A 546 57.79 39.77 4.63
N LEU A 547 57.57 40.99 4.14
CA LEU A 547 56.29 41.41 3.55
C LEU A 547 56.01 40.62 2.26
N LEU A 548 57.01 40.43 1.40
CA LEU A 548 56.91 39.62 0.19
C LEU A 548 56.60 38.14 0.50
N LYS A 549 57.30 37.51 1.45
CA LYS A 549 57.06 36.11 1.86
C LYS A 549 55.67 35.93 2.48
N SER A 550 55.21 36.90 3.27
CA SER A 550 53.86 36.90 3.83
C SER A 550 52.80 36.99 2.74
N LEU A 551 53.01 37.87 1.75
CA LEU A 551 52.10 38.04 0.62
C LEU A 551 52.06 36.80 -0.28
N LEU A 552 53.22 36.17 -0.54
CA LEU A 552 53.31 34.93 -1.31
C LEU A 552 52.59 33.77 -0.60
N SER A 553 52.71 33.68 0.73
CA SER A 553 52.02 32.67 1.55
C SER A 553 50.50 32.84 1.50
N ILE A 554 50.02 34.08 1.56
CA ILE A 554 48.59 34.41 1.42
C ILE A 554 48.09 34.04 0.02
N VAL A 555 48.82 34.40 -1.02
CA VAL A 555 48.46 34.08 -2.42
C VAL A 555 48.39 32.57 -2.65
N PHE A 556 49.38 31.81 -2.15
CA PHE A 556 49.40 30.36 -2.27
C PHE A 556 48.23 29.70 -1.52
N PHE A 557 47.91 30.20 -0.32
CA PHE A 557 46.77 29.72 0.45
C PHE A 557 45.43 30.00 -0.25
N LEU A 558 45.25 31.20 -0.81
CA LEU A 558 44.05 31.57 -1.56
C LEU A 558 43.89 30.74 -2.84
N LEU A 559 44.97 30.54 -3.59
CA LEU A 559 44.98 29.72 -4.81
C LEU A 559 44.63 28.26 -4.48
N GLY A 560 45.24 27.70 -3.45
CA GLY A 560 44.95 26.36 -2.97
C GLY A 560 43.50 26.17 -2.53
N THR A 561 42.97 27.17 -1.82
CA THR A 561 41.55 27.21 -1.41
C THR A 561 40.62 27.22 -2.62
N ALA A 562 40.92 28.01 -3.65
CA ALA A 562 40.14 28.02 -4.89
C ALA A 562 40.14 26.63 -5.58
N VAL A 563 41.29 25.97 -5.62
CA VAL A 563 41.44 24.62 -6.22
C VAL A 563 40.68 23.54 -5.43
N MET A 564 40.66 23.62 -4.10
CA MET A 564 39.92 22.65 -3.26
C MET A 564 38.41 22.64 -3.53
N PHE A 565 37.84 23.80 -3.84
CA PHE A 565 36.41 23.95 -4.06
C PHE A 565 35.99 23.93 -5.54
N THR A 566 36.93 23.72 -6.47
CA THR A 566 36.63 23.63 -7.92
C THR A 566 35.57 22.58 -8.26
N PRO A 567 35.58 21.34 -7.71
CA PRO A 567 34.55 20.33 -7.99
C PRO A 567 33.13 20.79 -7.60
N LEU A 568 33.00 21.47 -6.46
CA LEU A 568 31.76 22.09 -6.00
C LEU A 568 31.33 23.25 -6.91
N GLY A 569 32.28 24.10 -7.34
CA GLY A 569 32.02 25.20 -8.26
C GLY A 569 31.53 24.74 -9.63
N ILE A 570 32.14 23.69 -10.20
CA ILE A 570 31.72 23.08 -11.47
C ILE A 570 30.31 22.48 -11.35
N TYR A 571 30.04 21.77 -10.27
CA TYR A 571 28.70 21.21 -10.01
C TYR A 571 27.65 22.31 -9.83
N HIS A 572 27.99 23.41 -9.17
CA HIS A 572 27.11 24.57 -9.02
C HIS A 572 26.81 25.25 -10.37
N ALA A 573 27.82 25.42 -11.24
CA ALA A 573 27.62 25.96 -12.58
C ALA A 573 26.74 25.04 -13.45
N PHE A 574 26.94 23.73 -13.35
CA PHE A 574 26.10 22.71 -14.00
C PHE A 574 24.64 22.76 -13.52
N LEU A 575 24.38 22.93 -12.22
CA LEU A 575 23.03 23.10 -11.70
C LEU A 575 22.33 24.36 -12.25
N LYS A 576 23.10 25.43 -12.50
CA LYS A 576 22.60 26.70 -13.03
C LYS A 576 22.27 26.64 -14.53
N SER A 577 22.95 25.79 -15.31
CA SER A 577 22.70 25.64 -16.75
C SER A 577 21.49 24.77 -17.12
N ILE A 578 20.85 24.10 -16.15
CA ILE A 578 19.70 23.23 -16.40
C ILE A 578 18.38 24.03 -16.24
N GLU A 579 17.80 24.46 -17.36
CA GLU A 579 16.47 25.08 -17.43
C GLU A 579 15.37 24.01 -17.41
N TYR A 580 14.51 23.98 -16.36
CA TYR A 580 13.21 23.30 -16.43
C TYR A 580 12.24 23.72 -15.30
N LYS A 581 10.94 23.81 -15.65
CA LYS A 581 9.78 24.12 -14.78
C LYS A 581 9.34 22.87 -13.99
N TYR A 582 9.77 22.71 -12.74
CA TYR A 582 9.06 21.84 -11.77
C TYR A 582 9.48 22.10 -10.30
N ARG A 583 8.59 21.78 -9.34
CA ARG A 583 8.75 22.00 -7.87
C ARG A 583 8.99 20.67 -7.12
N GLY A 584 10.17 20.06 -7.30
CA GLY A 584 10.59 18.80 -6.63
C GLY A 584 11.90 18.94 -5.82
N ILE A 585 12.67 17.86 -5.64
CA ILE A 585 13.94 17.77 -4.86
C ILE A 585 14.95 18.88 -5.22
N LYS A 586 14.90 19.41 -6.45
CA LYS A 586 15.65 20.61 -6.88
C LYS A 586 15.41 21.82 -5.97
N GLY A 587 14.22 21.99 -5.39
CA GLY A 587 13.92 23.08 -4.44
C GLY A 587 14.62 22.93 -3.09
N TRP A 588 15.05 21.72 -2.71
CA TRP A 588 15.93 21.51 -1.58
C TRP A 588 17.40 21.74 -1.97
N LEU A 589 17.86 21.18 -3.11
CA LEU A 589 19.23 21.37 -3.60
C LEU A 589 19.55 22.85 -3.96
N ASN A 590 18.63 23.59 -4.58
CA ASN A 590 18.77 25.03 -4.80
C ASN A 590 18.87 25.81 -3.47
N ARG A 591 18.16 25.38 -2.41
CA ARG A 591 18.25 26.00 -1.08
C ARG A 591 19.56 25.72 -0.35
N VAL A 592 20.25 24.63 -0.69
CA VAL A 592 21.52 24.23 -0.08
C VAL A 592 22.71 24.81 -0.85
N PHE A 593 22.68 24.76 -2.19
CA PHE A 593 23.84 25.11 -3.04
C PHE A 593 23.73 26.46 -3.76
N LEU A 594 22.53 27.02 -3.96
CA LEU A 594 22.29 28.26 -4.75
C LEU A 594 21.76 29.43 -3.91
N ARG A 595 21.97 29.42 -2.59
CA ARG A 595 21.67 30.58 -1.74
C ARG A 595 22.42 31.81 -2.26
N LYS A 596 21.66 32.84 -2.64
CA LYS A 596 22.16 34.22 -2.63
C LYS A 596 22.46 34.62 -1.19
#